data_AF-A0A920MD86-F1
#
_entry.id   AF-A0A920MD86-F1
#
_cell.length_a   1.000
_cell.length_b   1.000
_cell.length_c   1.000
_cell.angle_alpha   90.00
_cell.angle_beta   90.00
_cell.angle_gamma   90.00
#
_symmetry.space_group_name_H-M   'P 1'
#
loop_
_entity.id
_entity.type
_entity.pdbx_description
1 polymer ?
#
loop_
_entity_poly.entity_id
_entity_poly.type
_entity_poly.pdbx_seq_one_letter_code
_entity_poly.pdbx_strand_id
1 'polypeptide(L)'
;MSVSSRYLPQSHRLRLAVLAAVAISLFVPLVARLWYLQVIKETAFVERAADNTTETIIELAPRGRILDAKGRILVDNRASILVTIDKEEMATVGADDLQDLFFDLATEISRSGNLTKVTEIESAYRSNRYGPFAEVPVVQDISEELQIYLAEYSYKFPGVNTTVTTVRDYPYGSLAAHILGYVGLLSEDEMSSVALKEKTYLANDEIGKSGIELFYEDALRGTPGTKVVTVDKFNNILEVNEEIPAKAGSDVQLTIDIDLQALAEQELARGLSIAKQQPTKFEEEGVGDLQCPCRSNGCHGSKRRLNLGYGLLPNI
;
A
#
# COMPACT_ATOMS: atom_id res chain seq x y z
N MET A 1 -15.90 41.59 -80.52
CA MET A 1 -15.74 41.51 -79.05
C MET A 1 -14.25 41.56 -78.73
N SER A 2 -13.66 42.74 -78.61
CA SER A 2 -12.30 42.91 -78.12
C SER A 2 -12.35 43.13 -76.60
N VAL A 3 -11.77 42.20 -75.85
CA VAL A 3 -11.66 42.29 -74.40
C VAL A 3 -10.59 43.34 -74.09
N SER A 4 -11.03 44.51 -73.61
CA SER A 4 -10.16 45.58 -73.12
C SER A 4 -9.46 45.12 -71.84
N SER A 5 -8.17 44.81 -71.94
CA SER A 5 -7.30 44.57 -70.79
C SER A 5 -7.15 45.89 -70.02
N ARG A 6 -7.82 45.99 -68.87
CA ARG A 6 -7.65 47.12 -67.94
C ARG A 6 -6.23 47.11 -67.38
N TYR A 7 -5.37 47.94 -67.97
CA TYR A 7 -4.06 48.28 -67.43
C TYR A 7 -4.26 49.05 -66.11
N LEU A 8 -4.02 48.39 -64.98
CA LEU A 8 -3.88 49.06 -63.69
C LEU A 8 -2.66 50.01 -63.75
N PRO A 9 -2.77 51.30 -63.36
CA PRO A 9 -1.68 52.26 -63.44
C PRO A 9 -0.45 51.79 -62.63
N GLN A 10 0.77 52.02 -63.16
CA GLN A 10 2.04 51.57 -62.55
C GLN A 10 2.21 51.97 -61.07
N SER A 11 1.65 53.10 -60.64
CA SER A 11 1.74 53.60 -59.26
C SER A 11 1.05 52.69 -58.23
N HIS A 12 -0.03 51.99 -58.61
CA HIS A 12 -0.73 51.06 -57.72
C HIS A 12 0.00 49.71 -57.59
N ARG A 13 0.68 49.26 -58.65
CA ARG A 13 1.49 48.04 -58.63
C ARG A 13 2.70 48.18 -57.70
N LEU A 14 3.32 49.36 -57.68
CA LEU A 14 4.46 49.64 -56.80
C LEU A 14 4.05 49.70 -55.32
N ARG A 15 2.91 50.34 -55.00
CA ARG A 15 2.35 50.35 -53.64
C ARG A 15 1.96 48.95 -53.16
N LEU A 16 1.35 48.14 -54.02
CA LEU A 16 1.00 46.76 -53.71
C LEU A 16 2.26 45.91 -53.46
N ALA A 17 3.32 46.10 -54.26
CA ALA A 17 4.59 45.42 -54.08
C ALA A 17 5.28 45.79 -52.76
N VAL A 18 5.24 47.08 -52.38
CA VAL A 18 5.79 47.54 -51.09
C VAL A 18 5.00 46.95 -49.92
N LEU A 19 3.67 46.95 -49.97
CA LEU A 19 2.84 46.34 -48.92
C LEU A 19 3.06 44.83 -48.82
N ALA A 20 3.21 44.13 -49.94
CA ALA A 20 3.54 42.71 -49.96
C ALA A 20 4.93 42.43 -49.36
N ALA A 21 5.93 43.25 -49.66
CA ALA A 21 7.28 43.12 -49.09
C ALA A 21 7.29 43.32 -47.57
N VAL A 22 6.55 44.32 -47.06
CA VAL A 22 6.38 44.54 -45.62
C VAL A 22 5.67 43.37 -44.95
N ALA A 23 4.60 42.86 -45.57
CA ALA A 23 3.88 41.69 -45.06
C ALA A 23 4.79 40.45 -44.99
N ILE A 24 5.52 40.14 -46.07
CA ILE A 24 6.46 39.01 -46.11
C ILE A 24 7.55 39.18 -45.05
N SER A 25 8.10 40.38 -44.89
CA SER A 25 9.11 40.66 -43.86
C SER A 25 8.60 40.40 -42.44
N LEU A 26 7.30 40.56 -42.19
CA LEU A 26 6.69 40.25 -40.89
C LEU A 26 6.53 38.73 -40.68
N PHE A 27 6.26 37.98 -41.74
CA PHE A 27 6.07 36.52 -41.68
C PHE A 27 7.38 35.73 -41.66
N VAL A 28 8.45 36.21 -42.29
CA VAL A 28 9.77 35.56 -42.30
C VAL A 28 10.28 35.19 -40.89
N PRO A 29 10.31 36.10 -39.89
CA PRO A 29 10.77 35.73 -38.55
C PRO A 29 9.84 34.73 -37.85
N LEU A 30 8.53 34.77 -38.12
CA LEU A 30 7.58 33.79 -37.57
C LEU A 30 7.80 32.40 -38.15
N VAL A 31 8.00 32.30 -39.47
CA VAL A 31 8.30 31.03 -40.16
C VAL A 31 9.65 30.49 -39.71
N ALA A 32 10.67 31.34 -39.59
CA ALA A 32 11.97 30.95 -39.07
C ALA A 32 11.88 30.45 -37.61
N ARG A 33 11.06 31.11 -36.78
CA ARG A 33 10.81 30.67 -35.40
C ARG A 33 10.05 29.34 -35.35
N LEU A 34 9.07 29.14 -36.23
CA LEU A 34 8.33 27.89 -36.34
C LEU A 34 9.26 26.74 -36.77
N TRP A 35 10.09 26.97 -37.80
CA TRP A 35 11.09 26.00 -38.24
C TRP A 35 12.09 25.66 -37.13
N TYR A 36 12.55 26.67 -36.38
CA TYR A 36 13.42 26.47 -35.22
C TYR A 36 12.75 25.60 -34.15
N LEU A 37 11.46 25.80 -33.89
CA LEU A 37 10.71 24.99 -32.92
C LEU A 37 10.44 23.56 -33.42
N GLN A 38 10.21 23.37 -34.71
CA GLN A 38 9.87 22.07 -35.29
C GLN A 38 11.09 21.19 -35.57
N VAL A 39 12.18 21.75 -36.11
CA VAL A 39 13.33 20.98 -36.62
C VAL A 39 14.48 20.88 -35.62
N ILE A 40 14.77 21.96 -34.87
CA ILE A 40 15.93 21.96 -33.95
C ILE A 40 15.56 21.45 -32.56
N LYS A 41 14.31 21.61 -32.12
CA LYS A 41 13.84 21.17 -30.79
C LYS A 41 13.08 19.84 -30.79
N GLU A 42 13.04 19.12 -31.90
CA GLU A 42 12.25 17.88 -32.06
C GLU A 42 12.54 16.85 -30.95
N THR A 43 13.81 16.62 -30.62
CA THR A 43 14.20 15.63 -29.59
C THR A 43 13.73 16.00 -28.18
N ALA A 44 13.68 17.29 -27.85
CA ALA A 44 13.25 17.76 -26.54
C ALA A 44 11.72 17.80 -26.36
N PHE A 45 10.92 17.57 -27.42
CA PHE A 45 9.47 17.43 -27.32
C PHE A 45 9.02 15.97 -27.39
N VAL A 46 9.75 15.11 -28.10
CA VAL A 46 9.52 13.67 -28.06
C VAL A 46 9.79 13.09 -26.67
N GLU A 47 10.88 13.49 -26.01
CA GLU A 47 11.15 13.09 -24.61
C GLU A 47 10.06 13.57 -23.63
N ARG A 48 9.61 14.82 -23.75
CA ARG A 48 8.53 15.35 -22.89
C ARG A 48 7.14 14.76 -23.17
N ALA A 49 6.93 14.22 -24.37
CA ALA A 49 5.70 13.50 -24.70
C ALA A 49 5.76 12.06 -24.21
N ALA A 50 6.94 11.43 -24.26
CA ALA A 50 7.19 10.12 -23.66
C ALA A 50 6.99 10.16 -22.13
N ASP A 51 7.57 11.15 -21.44
CA ASP A 51 7.44 11.31 -19.98
C ASP A 51 5.98 11.48 -19.51
N ASN A 52 5.09 12.00 -20.36
CA ASN A 52 3.67 12.18 -20.03
C ASN A 52 2.79 10.97 -20.39
N THR A 53 3.35 9.94 -21.01
CA THR A 53 2.60 8.75 -21.46
C THR A 53 3.15 7.45 -20.87
N THR A 54 4.30 7.50 -20.20
CA THR A 54 4.90 6.34 -19.53
C THR A 54 4.59 6.35 -18.04
N GLU A 55 4.01 5.25 -17.57
CA GLU A 55 3.74 4.97 -16.16
C GLU A 55 4.65 3.85 -15.67
N THR A 56 5.03 3.90 -14.39
CA THR A 56 5.88 2.89 -13.77
C THR A 56 5.09 2.09 -12.76
N ILE A 57 4.87 0.81 -13.06
CA ILE A 57 4.20 -0.14 -12.17
C ILE A 57 5.27 -0.91 -11.39
N ILE A 58 5.12 -0.99 -10.07
CA ILE A 58 6.05 -1.70 -9.20
C ILE A 58 5.46 -3.06 -8.86
N GLU A 59 6.22 -4.11 -9.13
CA GLU A 59 5.83 -5.48 -8.84
C GLU A 59 6.49 -5.94 -7.53
N LEU A 60 5.67 -6.29 -6.53
CA LEU A 60 6.16 -6.69 -5.22
C LEU A 60 6.96 -8.00 -5.30
N ALA A 61 8.06 -8.06 -4.55
CA ALA A 61 8.91 -9.23 -4.47
C ALA A 61 8.59 -10.07 -3.23
N PRO A 62 8.54 -11.41 -3.33
CA PRO A 62 8.41 -12.28 -2.17
C PRO A 62 9.57 -12.09 -1.17
N ARG A 63 9.24 -12.07 0.12
CA ARG A 63 10.24 -12.05 1.20
C ARG A 63 10.87 -13.43 1.38
N GLY A 64 12.10 -13.47 1.87
CA GLY A 64 12.78 -14.71 2.25
C GLY A 64 12.05 -15.43 3.39
N ARG A 65 12.18 -16.74 3.44
CA ARG A 65 11.61 -17.60 4.49
C ARG A 65 12.49 -17.56 5.74
N ILE A 66 11.89 -17.81 6.89
CA ILE A 66 12.62 -18.00 8.15
C ILE A 66 12.56 -19.47 8.53
N LEU A 67 13.72 -20.07 8.74
CA LEU A 67 13.91 -21.50 9.00
C LEU A 67 14.50 -21.72 10.39
N ASP A 68 14.18 -22.86 11.00
CA ASP A 68 14.80 -23.31 12.25
C ASP A 68 16.18 -23.97 12.00
N ALA A 69 16.84 -24.39 13.08
CA ALA A 69 18.15 -25.04 13.02
C ALA A 69 18.17 -26.33 12.18
N LYS A 70 17.01 -27.00 12.03
CA LYS A 70 16.83 -28.22 11.24
C LYS A 70 16.30 -27.95 9.83
N GLY A 71 16.07 -26.69 9.47
CA GLY A 71 15.52 -26.29 8.17
C GLY A 71 13.98 -26.37 8.08
N ARG A 72 13.27 -26.48 9.20
CA ARG A 72 11.80 -26.40 9.24
C ARG A 72 11.36 -24.95 9.11
N ILE A 73 10.25 -24.74 8.42
CA ILE A 73 9.72 -23.42 8.12
C ILE A 73 9.05 -22.83 9.37
N LEU A 74 9.60 -21.73 9.87
CA LEU A 74 9.03 -20.94 10.96
C LEU A 74 8.15 -19.82 10.43
N VAL A 75 8.55 -19.21 9.31
CA VAL A 75 7.79 -18.17 8.61
C VAL A 75 7.92 -18.38 7.10
N ASP A 76 6.78 -18.41 6.41
CA ASP A 76 6.68 -18.56 4.96
C ASP A 76 5.89 -17.41 4.34
N ASN A 77 5.64 -17.49 3.04
CA ASN A 77 4.63 -16.69 2.36
C ASN A 77 3.59 -17.63 1.74
N ARG A 78 2.31 -17.35 1.96
CA ARG A 78 1.19 -18.08 1.33
C ARG A 78 0.48 -17.19 0.33
N ALA A 79 -0.12 -17.80 -0.70
CA ALA A 79 -1.02 -17.08 -1.59
C ALA A 79 -2.29 -16.68 -0.82
N SER A 80 -2.72 -15.44 -1.00
CA SER A 80 -3.92 -14.86 -0.41
C SER A 80 -4.67 -14.06 -1.46
N ILE A 81 -5.99 -14.16 -1.43
CA ILE A 81 -6.86 -13.40 -2.33
C ILE A 81 -7.25 -12.11 -1.60
N LEU A 82 -7.04 -10.98 -2.27
CA LEU A 82 -7.35 -9.66 -1.74
C LEU A 82 -8.53 -9.06 -2.50
N VAL A 83 -9.40 -8.37 -1.78
CA VAL A 83 -10.34 -7.42 -2.39
C VAL A 83 -9.59 -6.12 -2.57
N THR A 84 -9.57 -5.61 -3.80
CA THR A 84 -8.94 -4.35 -4.17
C THR A 84 -9.94 -3.36 -4.73
N ILE A 85 -9.63 -2.06 -4.59
CA ILE A 85 -10.39 -0.97 -5.17
C ILE A 85 -9.55 -0.25 -6.22
N ASP A 86 -10.08 -0.16 -7.43
CA ASP A 86 -9.63 0.77 -8.46
C ASP A 86 -10.29 2.14 -8.21
N LYS A 87 -9.47 3.14 -7.90
CA LYS A 87 -9.97 4.49 -7.58
C LYS A 87 -10.55 5.21 -8.79
N GLU A 88 -10.03 4.95 -9.99
CA GLU A 88 -10.46 5.63 -11.21
C GLU A 88 -11.82 5.13 -11.65
N GLU A 89 -12.01 3.80 -11.67
CA GLU A 89 -13.30 3.21 -12.00
C GLU A 89 -14.36 3.59 -10.96
N MET A 90 -14.00 3.56 -9.67
CA MET A 90 -14.91 3.95 -8.59
C MET A 90 -15.25 5.45 -8.59
N ALA A 91 -14.38 6.31 -9.12
CA ALA A 91 -14.67 7.75 -9.26
C ALA A 91 -15.77 8.06 -10.28
N THR A 92 -16.16 7.11 -11.13
CA THR A 92 -17.31 7.24 -12.04
C THR A 92 -18.66 7.13 -11.31
N VAL A 93 -18.67 6.58 -10.09
CA VAL A 93 -19.85 6.41 -9.25
C VAL A 93 -20.22 7.74 -8.58
N GLY A 94 -21.51 8.07 -8.54
CA GLY A 94 -22.00 9.25 -7.84
C GLY A 94 -21.67 9.21 -6.35
N ALA A 95 -21.39 10.36 -5.73
CA ALA A 95 -20.96 10.41 -4.33
C ALA A 95 -21.99 9.80 -3.35
N ASP A 96 -23.29 9.93 -3.65
CA ASP A 96 -24.37 9.34 -2.84
C ASP A 96 -24.41 7.81 -3.00
N ASP A 97 -24.25 7.29 -4.23
CA ASP A 97 -24.26 5.86 -4.54
C ASP A 97 -23.02 5.13 -3.99
N LEU A 98 -21.90 5.85 -3.85
CA LEU A 98 -20.63 5.30 -3.37
C LEU A 98 -20.72 4.83 -1.91
N GLN A 99 -21.50 5.54 -1.08
CA GLN A 99 -21.72 5.14 0.31
C GLN A 99 -22.55 3.86 0.41
N ASP A 100 -23.57 3.72 -0.44
CA ASP A 100 -24.40 2.51 -0.53
C ASP A 100 -23.59 1.32 -1.06
N LEU A 101 -22.70 1.55 -2.03
CA LEU A 101 -21.76 0.54 -2.53
C LEU A 101 -20.84 0.05 -1.42
N PHE A 102 -20.25 0.94 -0.62
CA PHE A 102 -19.40 0.54 0.51
C PHE A 102 -20.17 -0.23 1.58
N PHE A 103 -21.43 0.12 1.80
CA PHE A 103 -22.29 -0.61 2.72
C PHE A 103 -22.58 -2.03 2.21
N ASP A 104 -22.94 -2.16 0.94
CA ASP A 104 -23.19 -3.44 0.29
C ASP A 104 -21.92 -4.31 0.29
N LEU A 105 -20.78 -3.74 -0.10
CA LEU A 105 -19.50 -4.45 -0.12
C LEU A 105 -19.10 -4.93 1.28
N ALA A 106 -19.17 -4.07 2.30
CA ALA A 106 -18.87 -4.44 3.68
C ALA A 106 -19.80 -5.55 4.19
N THR A 107 -21.07 -5.53 3.77
CA THR A 107 -22.06 -6.55 4.13
C THR A 107 -21.66 -7.90 3.53
N GLU A 108 -21.34 -7.97 2.24
CA GLU A 108 -20.98 -9.23 1.59
C GLU A 108 -19.65 -9.79 2.10
N ILE A 109 -18.65 -8.94 2.31
CA ILE A 109 -17.39 -9.35 2.93
C ILE A 109 -17.65 -9.91 4.34
N SER A 110 -18.48 -9.22 5.15
CA SER A 110 -18.83 -9.68 6.49
C SER A 110 -19.59 -11.00 6.51
N ARG A 111 -20.43 -11.27 5.51
CA ARG A 111 -21.14 -12.54 5.36
C ARG A 111 -20.21 -13.71 5.02
N SER A 112 -19.10 -13.44 4.33
CA SER A 112 -18.08 -14.44 4.02
C SER A 112 -17.23 -14.87 5.22
N GLY A 113 -17.36 -14.19 6.38
CA GLY A 113 -16.61 -14.48 7.60
C GLY A 113 -15.55 -13.43 7.97
N ASN A 114 -15.30 -12.46 7.08
CA ASN A 114 -14.37 -11.35 7.33
C ASN A 114 -15.14 -10.12 7.81
N LEU A 115 -15.19 -9.90 9.12
CA LEU A 115 -15.90 -8.74 9.68
C LEU A 115 -15.22 -7.43 9.27
N THR A 116 -15.83 -6.72 8.32
CA THR A 116 -15.30 -5.47 7.75
C THR A 116 -16.27 -4.33 7.97
N LYS A 117 -15.74 -3.20 8.44
CA LYS A 117 -16.55 -1.98 8.62
C LYS A 117 -16.50 -1.12 7.38
N VAL A 118 -17.61 -0.44 7.08
CA VAL A 118 -17.68 0.57 6.01
C VAL A 118 -16.56 1.61 6.14
N THR A 119 -16.23 2.02 7.37
CA THR A 119 -15.16 2.99 7.63
C THR A 119 -13.77 2.50 7.22
N GLU A 120 -13.52 1.18 7.25
CA GLU A 120 -12.25 0.60 6.82
C GLU A 120 -12.12 0.70 5.30
N ILE A 121 -13.20 0.37 4.57
CA ILE A 121 -13.28 0.49 3.11
C ILE A 121 -13.12 1.95 2.67
N GLU A 122 -13.84 2.86 3.33
CA GLU A 122 -13.75 4.29 3.07
C GLU A 122 -12.35 4.85 3.35
N SER A 123 -11.69 4.37 4.41
CA SER A 123 -10.31 4.76 4.73
C SER A 123 -9.30 4.25 3.71
N ALA A 124 -9.52 3.03 3.18
CA ALA A 124 -8.70 2.45 2.13
C ALA A 124 -8.83 3.28 0.84
N TYR A 125 -10.07 3.51 0.37
CA TYR A 125 -10.35 4.32 -0.82
C TYR A 125 -9.71 5.72 -0.75
N ARG A 126 -9.80 6.40 0.40
CA ARG A 126 -9.21 7.74 0.61
C ARG A 126 -7.71 7.75 0.89
N SER A 127 -7.06 6.58 0.99
CA SER A 127 -5.65 6.49 1.32
C SER A 127 -4.77 7.07 0.22
N ASN A 128 -3.93 8.04 0.54
CA ASN A 128 -2.98 8.64 -0.42
C ASN A 128 -1.67 7.83 -0.55
N ARG A 129 -1.61 6.61 0.02
CA ARG A 129 -0.45 5.70 -0.05
C ARG A 129 -0.34 4.98 -1.39
N TYR A 130 -1.45 4.90 -2.11
CA TYR A 130 -1.56 4.25 -3.40
C TYR A 130 -1.75 5.32 -4.47
N GLY A 131 -0.99 5.21 -5.56
CA GLY A 131 -1.12 6.07 -6.73
C GLY A 131 -2.52 5.97 -7.36
N PRO A 132 -2.87 6.88 -8.29
CA PRO A 132 -4.18 6.90 -8.93
C PRO A 132 -4.55 5.58 -9.62
N PHE A 133 -3.56 4.89 -10.19
CA PHE A 133 -3.72 3.65 -10.96
C PHE A 133 -3.37 2.38 -10.17
N ALA A 134 -3.05 2.53 -8.89
CA ALA A 134 -2.72 1.39 -8.05
C ALA A 134 -4.01 0.89 -7.39
N GLU A 135 -4.25 -0.41 -7.54
CA GLU A 135 -5.29 -1.12 -6.81
C GLU A 135 -5.06 -1.00 -5.30
N VAL A 136 -6.08 -0.54 -4.57
CA VAL A 136 -6.02 -0.37 -3.12
C VAL A 136 -6.55 -1.62 -2.42
N PRO A 137 -5.72 -2.36 -1.66
CA PRO A 137 -6.19 -3.50 -0.90
C PRO A 137 -7.09 -3.05 0.25
N VAL A 138 -8.25 -3.70 0.37
CA VAL A 138 -9.25 -3.45 1.42
C VAL A 138 -9.25 -4.56 2.45
N VAL A 139 -9.33 -5.81 1.98
CA VAL A 139 -9.41 -7.01 2.81
C VAL A 139 -8.51 -8.09 2.22
N GLN A 140 -7.82 -8.81 3.09
CA GLN A 140 -6.94 -9.94 2.78
C GLN A 140 -7.62 -11.25 3.19
N ASP A 141 -7.13 -12.38 2.66
CA ASP A 141 -7.61 -13.73 2.99
C ASP A 141 -9.12 -13.93 2.79
N ILE A 142 -9.65 -13.49 1.64
CA ILE A 142 -11.04 -13.78 1.28
C ILE A 142 -11.24 -15.21 0.79
N SER A 143 -12.47 -15.73 0.94
CA SER A 143 -12.85 -17.03 0.40
C SER A 143 -12.97 -16.99 -1.13
N GLU A 144 -12.71 -18.12 -1.78
CA GLU A 144 -12.92 -18.30 -3.22
C GLU A 144 -14.39 -18.06 -3.60
N GLU A 145 -15.33 -18.41 -2.71
CA GLU A 145 -16.76 -18.13 -2.89
C GLU A 145 -17.05 -16.64 -3.02
N LEU A 146 -16.44 -15.80 -2.17
CA LEU A 146 -16.59 -14.35 -2.27
C LEU A 146 -15.93 -13.80 -3.53
N GLN A 147 -14.76 -14.33 -3.91
CA GLN A 147 -14.11 -13.96 -5.16
C GLN A 147 -15.02 -14.18 -6.37
N ILE A 148 -15.61 -15.38 -6.47
CA ILE A 148 -16.52 -15.73 -7.56
C ILE A 148 -17.76 -14.83 -7.54
N TYR A 149 -18.32 -14.56 -6.36
CA TYR A 149 -19.47 -13.66 -6.20
C TYR A 149 -19.16 -12.24 -6.69
N LEU A 150 -18.03 -11.66 -6.26
CA LEU A 150 -17.63 -10.32 -6.69
C LEU A 150 -17.38 -10.26 -8.20
N ALA A 151 -16.81 -11.33 -8.79
CA ALA A 151 -16.60 -11.41 -10.23
C ALA A 151 -17.93 -11.50 -11.01
N GLU A 152 -18.91 -12.29 -10.54
CA GLU A 152 -20.23 -12.43 -11.15
C GLU A 152 -21.04 -11.13 -11.06
N TYR A 153 -20.96 -10.44 -9.93
CA TYR A 153 -21.66 -9.18 -9.65
C TYR A 153 -20.79 -7.94 -9.87
N SER A 154 -19.79 -8.01 -10.75
CA SER A 154 -18.90 -6.87 -11.07
C SER A 154 -19.67 -5.60 -11.48
N TYR A 155 -20.80 -5.75 -12.18
CA TYR A 155 -21.69 -4.63 -12.53
C TYR A 155 -22.30 -3.90 -11.32
N LYS A 156 -22.42 -4.58 -10.18
CA LYS A 156 -22.94 -4.02 -8.91
C LYS A 156 -21.83 -3.36 -8.10
N PHE A 157 -20.58 -3.79 -8.29
CA PHE A 157 -19.41 -3.32 -7.56
C PHE A 157 -18.36 -2.73 -8.53
N PRO A 158 -18.68 -1.64 -9.26
CA PRO A 158 -17.73 -0.99 -10.15
C PRO A 158 -16.46 -0.58 -9.40
N GLY A 159 -15.30 -0.90 -9.99
CA GLY A 159 -13.99 -0.64 -9.41
C GLY A 159 -13.62 -1.55 -8.22
N VAL A 160 -14.36 -2.63 -7.96
CA VAL A 160 -13.97 -3.64 -6.96
C VAL A 160 -13.42 -4.86 -7.67
N ASN A 161 -12.13 -5.11 -7.49
CA ASN A 161 -11.41 -6.23 -8.10
C ASN A 161 -10.97 -7.24 -7.04
N THR A 162 -10.51 -8.39 -7.51
CA THR A 162 -9.83 -9.37 -6.66
C THR A 162 -8.49 -9.75 -7.27
N THR A 163 -7.44 -9.64 -6.45
CA THR A 163 -6.06 -9.89 -6.89
C THR A 163 -5.42 -10.90 -5.95
N VAL A 164 -4.69 -11.86 -6.53
CA VAL A 164 -3.92 -12.83 -5.75
C VAL A 164 -2.57 -12.22 -5.41
N THR A 165 -2.26 -12.13 -4.12
CA THR A 165 -0.94 -11.69 -3.62
C THR A 165 -0.34 -12.72 -2.69
N THR A 166 0.88 -12.47 -2.22
CA THR A 166 1.52 -13.27 -1.17
C THR A 166 1.46 -12.54 0.16
N VAL A 167 0.96 -13.20 1.20
CA VAL A 167 0.97 -12.69 2.59
C VAL A 167 1.87 -13.54 3.47
N ARG A 168 2.38 -12.95 4.55
CA ARG A 168 3.26 -13.62 5.49
C ARG A 168 2.49 -14.70 6.27
N ASP A 169 3.04 -15.90 6.33
CA ASP A 169 2.45 -17.05 7.02
C ASP A 169 3.33 -17.51 8.19
N TYR A 170 2.71 -17.76 9.34
CA TYR A 170 3.37 -18.20 10.57
C TYR A 170 2.75 -19.56 10.97
N PRO A 171 3.26 -20.70 10.44
CA PRO A 171 2.61 -22.01 10.60
C PRO A 171 2.40 -22.46 12.05
N TYR A 172 3.25 -21.96 12.97
CA TYR A 172 3.18 -22.27 14.40
C TYR A 172 2.41 -21.22 15.24
N GLY A 173 1.75 -20.26 14.59
CA GLY A 173 0.94 -19.24 15.25
C GLY A 173 1.75 -18.37 16.21
N SER A 174 1.40 -18.39 17.50
CA SER A 174 2.02 -17.57 18.52
C SER A 174 3.37 -18.08 19.05
N LEU A 175 3.75 -19.32 18.70
CA LEU A 175 5.01 -19.91 19.13
C LEU A 175 6.20 -19.09 18.63
N ALA A 176 7.09 -18.69 19.54
CA ALA A 176 8.24 -17.84 19.25
C ALA A 176 7.88 -16.46 18.66
N ALA A 177 6.63 -15.99 18.75
CA ALA A 177 6.20 -14.74 18.13
C ALA A 177 7.03 -13.52 18.55
N HIS A 178 7.49 -13.48 19.81
CA HIS A 178 8.36 -12.42 20.32
C HIS A 178 9.77 -12.43 19.70
N ILE A 179 10.24 -13.62 19.29
CA ILE A 179 11.55 -13.79 18.65
C ILE A 179 11.43 -13.50 17.16
N LEU A 180 10.47 -14.15 16.49
CA LEU A 180 10.24 -13.99 15.06
C LEU A 180 9.84 -12.55 14.71
N GLY A 181 8.96 -11.96 15.51
CA GLY A 181 8.38 -10.66 15.25
C GLY A 181 7.25 -10.72 14.22
N TYR A 182 6.89 -9.57 13.69
CA TYR A 182 5.83 -9.41 12.71
C TYR A 182 6.19 -8.34 11.68
N VAL A 183 5.47 -8.33 10.57
CA VAL A 183 5.55 -7.30 9.52
C VAL A 183 4.34 -6.37 9.60
N GLY A 184 4.48 -5.17 9.06
CA GLY A 184 3.33 -4.27 8.91
C GLY A 184 3.64 -3.11 7.99
N LEU A 185 2.59 -2.38 7.63
CA LEU A 185 2.70 -1.22 6.74
C LEU A 185 3.71 -0.19 7.26
N LEU A 186 4.49 0.37 6.34
CA LEU A 186 5.49 1.39 6.61
C LEU A 186 4.83 2.66 7.21
N SER A 187 5.30 3.07 8.38
CA SER A 187 4.84 4.32 9.01
C SER A 187 5.53 5.53 8.40
N GLU A 188 4.97 6.73 8.62
CA GLU A 188 5.59 7.98 8.14
C GLU A 188 6.97 8.21 8.79
N ASP A 189 7.11 7.85 10.07
CA ASP A 189 8.38 7.96 10.79
C ASP A 189 9.45 7.00 10.23
N GLU A 190 9.04 5.77 9.88
CA GLU A 190 9.93 4.76 9.32
C GLU A 190 10.33 5.08 7.87
N MET A 191 9.47 5.75 7.10
CA MET A 191 9.74 6.16 5.72
C MET A 191 11.07 6.94 5.62
N SER A 192 11.29 7.85 6.57
CA SER A 192 12.53 8.65 6.60
C SER A 192 13.77 7.80 6.88
N SER A 193 13.62 6.74 7.67
CA SER A 193 14.73 5.83 8.02
C SER A 193 15.12 4.90 6.86
N VAL A 194 14.15 4.56 6.00
CA VAL A 194 14.37 3.67 4.85
C VAL A 194 14.76 4.42 3.59
N ALA A 195 14.57 5.73 3.52
CA ALA A 195 14.89 6.56 2.34
C ALA A 195 16.38 6.51 1.93
N LEU A 196 17.28 6.15 2.86
CA LEU A 196 18.72 6.03 2.62
C LEU A 196 19.19 4.59 2.37
N LYS A 197 18.27 3.61 2.42
CA LYS A 197 18.63 2.20 2.18
C LYS A 197 18.84 1.94 0.69
N GLU A 198 19.61 0.90 0.40
CA GLU A 198 19.89 0.45 -0.98
C GLU A 198 18.64 -0.05 -1.70
N LYS A 199 17.73 -0.69 -0.96
CA LYS A 199 16.45 -1.19 -1.50
C LYS A 199 15.41 -0.08 -1.46
N THR A 200 14.70 0.12 -2.56
CA THR A 200 13.58 1.06 -2.65
C THR A 200 12.41 0.61 -1.78
N TYR A 201 11.80 1.56 -1.08
CA TYR A 201 10.59 1.39 -0.29
C TYR A 201 9.49 2.32 -0.80
N LEU A 202 8.27 1.80 -0.83
CA LEU A 202 7.04 2.53 -1.15
C LEU A 202 6.21 2.78 0.12
N ALA A 203 5.33 3.78 0.05
CA ALA A 203 4.45 4.15 1.16
C ALA A 203 3.43 3.07 1.55
N ASN A 204 3.15 2.15 0.62
CA ASN A 204 2.27 1.01 0.79
C ASN A 204 3.03 -0.31 1.05
N ASP A 205 4.35 -0.27 1.21
CA ASP A 205 5.12 -1.48 1.50
C ASP A 205 4.99 -1.93 2.96
N GLU A 206 5.18 -3.23 3.16
CA GLU A 206 5.38 -3.82 4.47
C GLU A 206 6.86 -3.89 4.85
N ILE A 207 7.13 -3.63 6.12
CA ILE A 207 8.45 -3.70 6.75
C ILE A 207 8.38 -4.57 8.02
N GLY A 208 9.44 -5.30 8.33
CA GLY A 208 9.60 -5.98 9.62
C GLY A 208 9.55 -4.97 10.77
N LYS A 209 8.66 -5.20 11.74
CA LYS A 209 8.40 -4.28 12.87
C LYS A 209 9.12 -4.68 14.15
N SER A 210 9.42 -5.95 14.30
CA SER A 210 10.06 -6.48 15.50
C SER A 210 10.82 -7.77 15.22
N GLY A 211 11.56 -8.25 16.21
CA GLY A 211 12.20 -9.57 16.18
C GLY A 211 13.17 -9.77 15.01
N ILE A 212 13.21 -11.01 14.53
CA ILE A 212 13.99 -11.44 13.36
C ILE A 212 13.53 -10.73 12.09
N GLU A 213 12.22 -10.47 11.92
CA GLU A 213 11.69 -9.74 10.77
C GLU A 213 12.31 -8.34 10.63
N LEU A 214 12.42 -7.57 11.72
CA LEU A 214 13.08 -6.26 11.72
C LEU A 214 14.61 -6.39 11.60
N PHE A 215 15.22 -7.30 12.37
CA PHE A 215 16.68 -7.39 12.43
C PHE A 215 17.30 -7.83 11.10
N TYR A 216 16.67 -8.79 10.40
CA TYR A 216 17.11 -9.27 9.09
C TYR A 216 16.28 -8.69 7.95
N GLU A 217 15.62 -7.55 8.13
CA GLU A 217 14.80 -6.88 7.10
C GLU A 217 15.56 -6.73 5.78
N ASP A 218 16.83 -6.31 5.83
CA ASP A 218 17.65 -6.11 4.63
C ASP A 218 17.96 -7.42 3.88
N ALA A 219 18.02 -8.55 4.58
CA ALA A 219 18.20 -9.86 3.94
C ALA A 219 16.86 -10.44 3.46
N LEU A 220 15.83 -10.35 4.30
CA LEU A 220 14.50 -10.93 4.08
C LEU A 220 13.71 -10.20 2.99
N ARG A 221 13.82 -8.87 2.89
CA ARG A 221 13.09 -8.09 1.89
C ARG A 221 13.58 -8.43 0.49
N GLY A 222 12.66 -8.76 -0.42
CA GLY A 222 12.99 -8.87 -1.85
C GLY A 222 13.23 -7.50 -2.48
N THR A 223 13.91 -7.48 -3.63
CA THR A 223 14.01 -6.26 -4.44
C THR A 223 12.82 -6.22 -5.38
N PRO A 224 11.93 -5.21 -5.28
CA PRO A 224 10.76 -5.12 -6.14
C PRO A 224 11.16 -5.02 -7.61
N GLY A 225 10.33 -5.58 -8.48
CA GLY A 225 10.44 -5.43 -9.92
C GLY A 225 9.83 -4.11 -10.39
N THR A 226 10.09 -3.75 -11.64
CA THR A 226 9.57 -2.51 -12.22
C THR A 226 9.17 -2.74 -13.67
N LYS A 227 7.94 -2.35 -14.02
CA LYS A 227 7.41 -2.38 -15.38
C LYS A 227 7.11 -0.95 -15.82
N VAL A 228 7.82 -0.46 -16.81
CA VAL A 228 7.53 0.82 -17.45
C VAL A 228 6.56 0.55 -18.59
N VAL A 229 5.35 1.11 -18.50
CA VAL A 229 4.27 0.88 -19.46
C VAL A 229 3.84 2.19 -20.10
N THR A 230 3.42 2.14 -21.37
CA THR A 230 2.76 3.27 -22.03
C THR A 230 1.26 3.14 -21.87
N VAL A 231 0.61 4.20 -21.37
CA VAL A 231 -0.84 4.24 -21.13
C VAL A 231 -1.56 5.14 -22.13
N ASP A 232 -2.82 4.83 -22.45
CA ASP A 232 -3.66 5.72 -23.25
C ASP A 232 -4.31 6.83 -22.39
N LYS A 233 -5.14 7.69 -23.00
CA LYS A 233 -5.86 8.77 -22.30
C LYS A 233 -6.95 8.27 -21.33
N PHE A 234 -7.27 6.99 -21.41
CA PHE A 234 -8.21 6.27 -20.54
C PHE A 234 -7.44 5.30 -19.62
N ASN A 235 -6.12 5.49 -19.52
CA ASN A 235 -5.20 4.74 -18.68
C ASN A 235 -5.09 3.23 -18.95
N ASN A 236 -5.51 2.77 -20.12
CA ASN A 236 -5.28 1.39 -20.54
C ASN A 236 -3.81 1.18 -20.92
N ILE A 237 -3.24 0.06 -20.49
CA ILE A 237 -1.87 -0.34 -20.85
C ILE A 237 -1.83 -0.68 -22.34
N LEU A 238 -1.06 0.08 -23.12
CA LEU A 238 -0.85 -0.16 -24.55
C LEU A 238 0.37 -1.04 -24.81
N GLU A 239 1.47 -0.76 -24.11
CA GLU A 239 2.77 -1.39 -24.36
C GLU A 239 3.61 -1.43 -23.08
N VAL A 240 4.41 -2.49 -22.91
CA VAL A 240 5.42 -2.61 -21.85
C VAL A 240 6.77 -2.26 -22.47
N ASN A 241 7.32 -1.12 -22.09
CA ASN A 241 8.56 -0.57 -22.65
C ASN A 241 9.81 -1.18 -22.01
N GLU A 242 9.77 -1.39 -20.69
CA GLU A 242 10.88 -1.94 -19.91
C GLU A 242 10.33 -2.80 -18.77
N GLU A 243 10.95 -3.95 -18.52
CA GLU A 243 10.60 -4.85 -17.42
C GLU A 243 11.87 -5.31 -16.70
N ILE A 244 11.95 -4.95 -15.42
CA ILE A 244 12.96 -5.41 -14.48
C ILE A 244 12.26 -6.41 -13.55
N PRO A 245 12.58 -7.71 -13.60
CA PRO A 245 11.89 -8.71 -12.80
C PRO A 245 12.21 -8.55 -11.31
N ALA A 246 11.21 -8.80 -10.47
CA ALA A 246 11.34 -8.84 -9.03
C ALA A 246 12.31 -9.94 -8.57
N LYS A 247 13.10 -9.67 -7.53
CA LYS A 247 14.05 -10.64 -6.95
C LYS A 247 13.63 -10.98 -5.53
N ALA A 248 13.41 -12.25 -5.26
CA ALA A 248 13.05 -12.73 -3.94
C ALA A 248 14.14 -12.40 -2.91
N GLY A 249 13.72 -12.18 -1.66
CA GLY A 249 14.63 -12.00 -0.53
C GLY A 249 15.39 -13.29 -0.19
N SER A 250 16.45 -13.15 0.62
CA SER A 250 17.24 -14.29 1.08
C SER A 250 16.57 -14.97 2.27
N ASP A 251 16.59 -16.30 2.27
CA ASP A 251 16.13 -17.10 3.41
C ASP A 251 17.08 -16.93 4.60
N VAL A 252 16.53 -16.90 5.82
CA VAL A 252 17.29 -16.79 7.07
C VAL A 252 17.11 -18.09 7.85
N GLN A 253 18.22 -18.77 8.11
CA GLN A 253 18.23 -19.96 8.97
C GLN A 253 18.69 -19.59 10.39
N LEU A 254 17.84 -19.85 11.38
CA LEU A 254 18.10 -19.59 12.78
C LEU A 254 18.79 -20.80 13.45
N THR A 255 19.39 -20.56 14.60
CA THR A 255 19.97 -21.61 15.45
C THR A 255 18.97 -22.18 16.45
N ILE A 256 17.73 -21.67 16.48
CA ILE A 256 16.68 -22.13 17.39
C ILE A 256 16.07 -23.44 16.85
N ASP A 257 15.79 -24.37 17.75
CA ASP A 257 15.00 -25.56 17.49
C ASP A 257 13.56 -25.30 17.95
N ILE A 258 12.59 -25.43 17.04
CA ILE A 258 11.19 -25.11 17.37
C ILE A 258 10.57 -26.07 18.40
N ASP A 259 11.06 -27.31 18.50
CA ASP A 259 10.57 -28.27 19.50
C ASP A 259 11.05 -27.87 20.90
N LEU A 260 12.31 -27.44 21.00
CA LEU A 260 12.88 -26.95 22.26
C LEU A 260 12.23 -25.63 22.68
N GLN A 261 11.96 -24.75 21.70
CA GLN A 261 11.26 -23.49 21.96
C GLN A 261 9.83 -23.74 22.45
N ALA A 262 9.10 -24.68 21.83
CA ALA A 262 7.76 -25.07 22.28
C ALA A 262 7.77 -25.62 23.70
N LEU A 263 8.72 -26.48 24.02
CA LEU A 263 8.88 -27.02 25.38
C LEU A 263 9.20 -25.90 26.39
N ALA A 264 10.09 -24.97 26.03
CA ALA A 264 10.46 -23.86 26.88
C ALA A 264 9.26 -22.93 27.19
N GLU A 265 8.46 -22.58 26.18
CA GLU A 265 7.25 -21.77 26.36
C GLU A 265 6.18 -22.49 27.19
N GLN A 266 6.01 -23.79 26.97
CA GLN A 266 5.09 -24.62 27.75
C GLN A 266 5.49 -24.69 29.23
N GLU A 267 6.77 -24.93 29.53
CA GLU A 267 7.25 -24.99 30.91
C GLU A 267 7.26 -23.61 31.59
N LEU A 268 7.51 -22.54 30.84
CA LEU A 268 7.36 -21.17 31.34
C LEU A 268 5.89 -20.89 31.72
N ALA A 269 4.93 -21.23 30.85
CA ALA A 269 3.51 -21.06 31.11
C ALA A 269 3.07 -21.88 32.34
N ARG A 270 3.54 -23.12 32.45
CA ARG A 270 3.34 -23.97 33.62
C ARG A 270 3.91 -23.32 34.89
N GLY A 271 5.15 -22.87 34.86
CA GLY A 271 5.80 -22.20 35.99
C GLY A 271 5.05 -20.94 36.43
N LEU A 272 4.59 -20.12 35.48
CA LEU A 272 3.78 -18.94 35.74
C LEU A 272 2.43 -19.29 36.40
N SER A 273 1.78 -20.37 35.95
CA SER A 273 0.52 -20.83 36.56
C SER A 273 0.70 -21.27 38.02
N ILE A 274 1.81 -21.94 38.33
CA ILE A 274 2.15 -22.37 39.69
C ILE A 274 2.45 -21.14 40.56
N ALA A 275 3.27 -20.20 40.05
CA ALA A 275 3.64 -18.99 40.77
C ALA A 275 2.41 -18.11 41.09
N LYS A 276 1.42 -18.05 40.20
CA LYS A 276 0.15 -17.32 40.45
C LYS A 276 -0.72 -17.94 41.54
N GLN A 277 -0.54 -19.22 41.86
CA GLN A 277 -1.28 -19.90 42.93
C GLN A 277 -0.60 -19.79 44.29
N GLN A 278 0.68 -19.44 44.31
CA GLN A 278 1.40 -19.24 45.56
C GLN A 278 1.04 -17.87 46.14
N PRO A 279 0.71 -17.79 47.44
CA PRO A 279 0.51 -16.51 48.09
C PRO A 279 1.77 -15.68 47.93
N THR A 280 1.60 -14.40 47.63
CA THR A 280 2.74 -13.49 47.59
C THR A 280 3.36 -13.40 48.97
N LYS A 281 4.66 -13.14 49.09
CA LYS A 281 5.30 -12.91 50.40
C LYS A 281 4.56 -11.86 51.26
N PHE A 282 3.88 -10.90 50.62
CA PHE A 282 3.03 -9.91 51.29
C PHE A 282 1.79 -10.52 51.95
N GLU A 283 1.19 -11.55 51.35
CA GLU A 283 0.06 -12.31 51.92
C GLU A 283 0.54 -13.26 53.02
N GLU A 284 1.73 -13.87 52.88
CA GLU A 284 2.31 -14.75 53.90
C GLU A 284 2.81 -14.01 55.15
N GLU A 285 3.39 -12.80 54.99
CA GLU A 285 3.86 -11.97 56.11
C GLU A 285 2.71 -11.27 56.86
N GLY A 286 1.45 -11.53 56.48
CA GLY A 286 0.29 -10.99 57.18
C GLY A 286 0.23 -9.47 57.12
N VAL A 287 0.78 -8.85 56.06
CA VAL A 287 0.53 -7.43 55.75
C VAL A 287 -0.88 -7.33 55.19
N GLY A 288 -1.85 -7.66 56.04
CA GLY A 288 -3.27 -7.46 55.78
C GLY A 288 -3.48 -5.99 55.45
N ASP A 289 -4.32 -5.75 54.44
CA ASP A 289 -4.80 -4.46 53.96
C ASP A 289 -4.25 -3.31 54.79
N LEU A 290 -3.25 -2.60 54.25
CA LEU A 290 -2.88 -1.27 54.73
C LEU A 290 -4.16 -0.44 54.75
N GLN A 291 -4.83 -0.46 55.91
CA GLN A 291 -6.03 0.28 56.16
C GLN A 291 -5.55 1.72 56.15
N CYS A 292 -5.67 2.37 54.99
CA CYS A 292 -5.33 3.78 54.83
C CYS A 292 -5.91 4.52 56.05
N PRO A 293 -5.07 5.19 56.85
CA PRO A 293 -5.49 5.76 58.13
C PRO A 293 -6.36 6.98 57.85
N CYS A 294 -7.64 6.75 57.63
CA CYS A 294 -8.64 7.81 57.49
C CYS A 294 -9.74 7.61 58.55
N ARG A 295 -9.37 7.68 59.83
CA ARG A 295 -10.31 7.84 60.96
C ARG A 295 -10.18 9.25 61.54
N SER A 296 -10.79 10.22 60.86
CA SER A 296 -11.48 11.38 61.46
C SER A 296 -11.84 12.39 60.36
N ASN A 297 -13.15 12.56 60.13
CA ASN A 297 -13.84 13.69 59.50
C ASN A 297 -13.10 14.46 58.39
N GLY A 298 -13.43 14.17 57.11
CA GLY A 298 -13.26 15.17 56.05
C GLY A 298 -12.81 14.74 54.66
N CYS A 299 -12.76 13.45 54.30
CA CYS A 299 -12.43 13.06 52.92
C CYS A 299 -13.69 12.85 52.05
N HIS A 300 -14.05 13.87 51.27
CA HIS A 300 -14.75 13.69 50.00
C HIS A 300 -13.75 13.10 49.00
N GLY A 301 -13.58 11.78 49.05
CA GLY A 301 -12.70 11.04 48.15
C GLY A 301 -13.38 9.74 47.76
N SER A 302 -13.94 9.72 46.55
CA SER A 302 -14.40 8.58 45.77
C SER A 302 -13.95 7.21 46.32
N LYS A 303 -14.92 6.35 46.67
CA LYS A 303 -14.72 4.90 46.75
C LYS A 303 -14.27 4.39 45.37
N ARG A 304 -12.99 4.51 45.03
CA ARG A 304 -12.41 3.62 44.02
C ARG A 304 -12.16 2.30 44.72
N ARG A 305 -13.11 1.37 44.55
CA ARG A 305 -12.72 -0.04 44.54
C ARG A 305 -11.62 -0.14 43.50
N LEU A 306 -10.38 -0.37 43.92
CA LEU A 306 -9.40 -1.01 43.06
C LEU A 306 -9.93 -2.43 42.86
N ASN A 307 -10.83 -2.56 41.88
CA ASN A 307 -11.02 -3.81 41.19
C ASN A 307 -9.68 -4.08 40.51
N LEU A 308 -8.80 -4.83 41.19
CA LEU A 308 -7.85 -5.68 40.50
C LEU A 308 -8.66 -6.80 39.85
N GLY A 309 -9.47 -6.41 38.87
CA GLY A 309 -10.08 -7.31 37.93
C GLY A 309 -8.93 -7.83 37.09
N TYR A 310 -8.48 -9.03 37.41
CA TYR A 310 -7.84 -9.89 36.42
C TYR A 310 -8.86 -10.12 35.32
N GLY A 311 -8.92 -9.17 34.38
CA GLY A 311 -9.62 -9.33 33.13
C GLY A 311 -8.92 -10.46 32.39
N LEU A 312 -9.65 -11.54 32.18
CA LEU A 312 -9.36 -12.52 31.15
C LEU A 312 -9.11 -11.73 29.85
N LEU A 313 -7.85 -11.70 29.41
CA LEU A 313 -7.53 -11.28 28.06
C LEU A 313 -8.19 -12.32 27.13
N PRO A 314 -8.99 -11.89 26.13
CA PRO A 314 -9.40 -12.82 25.09
C PRO A 314 -8.14 -13.28 24.37
N ASN A 315 -8.09 -14.59 24.09
CA ASN A 315 -7.11 -15.16 23.17
C ASN A 315 -7.13 -14.34 21.87
N ILE A 316 -5.98 -13.77 21.54
CA ILE A 316 -5.62 -13.35 20.18
C ILE A 316 -4.68 -14.43 19.66
#